data_AF-A0A973WAX9-F1
#
_entry.id   AF-A0A973WAX9-F1
#
_cell.length_a   1.000
_cell.length_b   1.000
_cell.length_c   1.000
_cell.angle_alpha   90.00
_cell.angle_beta   90.00
_cell.angle_gamma   90.00
#
_symmetry.space_group_name_H-M   'P 1'
#
loop_
_entity.id
_entity.type
_entity.pdbx_description
1 polymer ?
#
loop_
_entity_poly.entity_id
_entity_poly.type
_entity_poly.pdbx_seq_one_letter_code
_entity_poly.pdbx_strand_id
1 'polypeptide(L)'
;MKSLEEQIKACRICVEEPDGTPLPHEPRPVVQLSRTARILISGQAPGTRVHQSGRPFTDPSGDRLREWLGVGEDVFYDPAHIAIVPMGLCFPGLDAKGGDLPPRKECARIWHQRIFSEMPQVELVLAIGQYAQKYHLGARRGKSLTATVANWQTYIEPGQGVPVLPLPHPSWRNNSWLKKHAWFEDDVLPALRQRVSKLIDG
;
A
#
# COMPACT_ATOMS: atom_id res chain seq x y z
N MET A 1 -22.71 17.51 3.21
CA MET A 1 -21.26 17.69 3.44
C MET A 1 -20.53 16.59 2.67
N LYS A 2 -19.48 16.89 1.90
CA LYS A 2 -18.78 15.87 1.09
C LYS A 2 -18.09 14.83 1.99
N SER A 3 -18.20 13.54 1.64
CA SER A 3 -17.48 12.46 2.33
C SER A 3 -15.96 12.65 2.20
N LEU A 4 -15.16 12.00 3.07
CA LEU A 4 -13.70 12.07 2.96
C LEU A 4 -13.22 11.55 1.60
N GLU A 5 -13.85 10.50 1.09
CA GLU A 5 -13.51 9.94 -0.22
C GLU A 5 -13.83 10.91 -1.36
N GLU A 6 -14.96 11.62 -1.32
CA GLU A 6 -15.30 12.67 -2.29
C GLU A 6 -14.31 13.84 -2.25
N GLN A 7 -13.83 14.20 -1.06
CA GLN A 7 -12.81 15.23 -0.90
C GLN A 7 -11.46 14.78 -1.48
N ILE A 8 -11.07 13.52 -1.25
CA ILE A 8 -9.86 12.94 -1.83
C ILE A 8 -9.98 12.89 -3.35
N LYS A 9 -11.09 12.39 -3.91
CA LYS A 9 -11.31 12.31 -5.36
C LYS A 9 -11.27 13.68 -6.05
N ALA A 10 -11.69 14.74 -5.34
CA ALA A 10 -11.63 16.11 -5.83
C ALA A 10 -10.27 16.79 -5.59
N CYS A 11 -9.30 16.12 -4.95
CA CYS A 11 -8.03 16.73 -4.60
C CYS A 11 -7.18 17.02 -5.85
N ARG A 12 -6.72 18.27 -5.96
CA ARG A 12 -5.86 18.74 -7.05
C ARG A 12 -4.51 19.28 -6.58
N ILE A 13 -4.13 19.03 -5.34
CA ILE A 13 -2.97 19.69 -4.76
C ILE A 13 -1.66 19.40 -5.52
N CYS A 14 -1.50 18.19 -6.06
CA CYS A 14 -0.30 17.83 -6.80
C CYS A 14 -0.09 18.60 -8.12
N VAL A 15 -1.09 19.38 -8.57
CA VAL A 15 -0.95 20.35 -9.67
C VAL A 15 -1.09 21.81 -9.19
N GLU A 16 -1.94 22.09 -8.21
CA GLU A 16 -2.25 23.45 -7.76
C GLU A 16 -1.25 24.00 -6.72
N GLU A 17 -0.85 23.18 -5.74
CA GLU A 17 0.11 23.57 -4.69
C GLU A 17 1.13 22.44 -4.42
N PRO A 18 1.87 21.99 -5.45
CA PRO A 18 2.80 20.86 -5.32
C PRO A 18 4.02 21.18 -4.47
N ASP A 19 4.53 20.16 -3.78
CA ASP A 19 5.91 20.19 -3.28
C ASP A 19 6.87 19.94 -4.47
N GLY A 20 7.29 21.01 -5.15
CA GLY A 20 8.16 20.97 -6.32
C GLY A 20 7.39 21.12 -7.64
N THR A 21 7.73 20.33 -8.66
CA THR A 21 7.10 20.45 -9.98
C THR A 21 5.66 19.93 -9.95
N PRO A 22 4.70 20.66 -10.55
CA PRO A 22 3.34 20.17 -10.80
C PRO A 22 3.33 18.84 -11.56
N LEU A 23 2.32 18.00 -11.33
CA LEU A 23 2.12 16.82 -12.18
C LEU A 23 1.89 17.27 -13.64
N PRO A 24 2.46 16.54 -14.61
CA PRO A 24 2.29 16.84 -16.03
C PRO A 24 0.94 16.33 -16.59
N HIS A 25 0.06 15.81 -15.74
CA HIS A 25 -1.22 15.21 -16.10
C HIS A 25 -2.28 15.51 -15.04
N GLU A 26 -3.55 15.28 -15.38
CA GLU A 26 -4.65 15.49 -14.42
C GLU A 26 -4.46 14.63 -13.16
N PRO A 27 -4.68 15.19 -11.96
CA PRO A 27 -4.71 14.41 -10.73
C PRO A 27 -5.82 13.36 -10.78
N ARG A 28 -5.48 12.15 -10.38
CA ARG A 28 -6.48 11.11 -10.11
C ARG A 28 -6.08 10.38 -8.84
N PRO A 29 -6.56 10.86 -7.68
CA PRO A 29 -6.39 10.19 -6.40
C PRO A 29 -7.08 8.81 -6.44
N VAL A 30 -6.32 7.74 -6.22
CA VAL A 30 -6.83 6.35 -6.21
C VAL A 30 -6.66 5.75 -4.83
N VAL A 31 -7.78 5.48 -4.18
CA VAL A 31 -7.89 4.88 -2.85
C VAL A 31 -9.08 3.92 -2.81
N GLN A 32 -9.05 2.96 -1.90
CA GLN A 32 -10.20 2.14 -1.48
C GLN A 32 -10.32 2.33 0.03
N LEU A 33 -11.19 3.24 0.46
CA LEU A 33 -11.40 3.50 1.88
C LEU A 33 -12.47 2.56 2.44
N SER A 34 -12.38 2.27 3.73
CA SER A 34 -13.37 1.45 4.40
C SER A 34 -13.46 1.75 5.89
N ARG A 35 -14.69 1.70 6.40
CA ARG A 35 -14.99 1.79 7.84
C ARG A 35 -15.09 0.41 8.51
N THR A 36 -15.01 -0.68 7.75
CA THR A 36 -15.17 -2.05 8.26
C THR A 36 -13.98 -2.94 7.97
N ALA A 37 -13.19 -2.64 6.93
CA ALA A 37 -12.03 -3.44 6.57
C ALA A 37 -11.03 -3.47 7.73
N ARG A 38 -10.65 -4.70 8.11
CA ARG A 38 -9.68 -4.97 9.16
C ARG A 38 -8.25 -5.04 8.60
N ILE A 39 -8.10 -5.15 7.27
CA ILE A 39 -6.82 -5.17 6.57
C ILE A 39 -6.63 -3.87 5.78
N LEU A 40 -5.48 -3.21 5.96
CA LEU A 40 -5.04 -2.08 5.17
C LEU A 40 -3.84 -2.47 4.30
N ILE A 41 -3.97 -2.31 2.98
CA ILE A 41 -2.85 -2.38 2.04
C ILE A 41 -2.29 -0.99 1.77
N SER A 42 -1.00 -0.82 2.02
CA SER A 42 -0.30 0.45 1.83
C SER A 42 0.88 0.27 0.87
N GLY A 43 0.73 0.76 -0.36
CA GLY A 43 1.78 0.75 -1.40
C GLY A 43 2.46 2.10 -1.59
N GLN A 44 3.26 2.24 -2.65
CA GLN A 44 3.95 3.49 -3.00
C GLN A 44 2.97 4.55 -3.52
N ALA A 45 2.51 4.39 -4.76
CA ALA A 45 1.60 5.28 -5.47
C ALA A 45 0.97 4.50 -6.64
N PRO A 46 -0.15 4.98 -7.22
CA PRO A 46 -0.64 4.47 -8.50
C PRO A 46 0.46 4.47 -9.56
N GLY A 47 0.58 3.39 -10.34
CA GLY A 47 1.33 3.38 -11.60
C GLY A 47 0.46 3.80 -12.80
N THR A 48 1.02 3.79 -14.01
CA THR A 48 0.32 4.21 -15.25
C THR A 48 -1.03 3.52 -15.46
N ARG A 49 -1.11 2.19 -15.25
CA ARG A 49 -2.35 1.42 -15.45
C ARG A 49 -3.41 1.77 -14.41
N VAL A 50 -3.00 1.94 -13.15
CA VAL A 50 -3.89 2.34 -12.04
C VAL A 50 -4.39 3.77 -12.25
N HIS A 51 -3.54 4.66 -12.77
CA HIS A 51 -3.97 5.99 -13.16
C HIS A 51 -5.06 5.95 -14.24
N GLN A 52 -4.86 5.17 -15.30
CA GLN A 52 -5.84 5.03 -16.38
C GLN A 52 -7.15 4.38 -15.91
N SER A 53 -7.08 3.32 -15.10
CA SER A 53 -8.26 2.58 -14.62
C SER A 53 -9.00 3.31 -13.51
N GLY A 54 -8.29 4.06 -12.66
CA GLY A 54 -8.82 4.65 -11.44
C GLY A 54 -9.09 3.65 -10.32
N ARG A 55 -8.65 2.39 -10.46
CA ARG A 55 -8.84 1.31 -9.48
C ARG A 55 -7.47 0.81 -9.01
N PRO A 56 -7.24 0.63 -7.68
CA PRO A 56 -5.94 0.18 -7.17
C PRO A 56 -5.50 -1.15 -7.79
N PHE A 57 -4.20 -1.40 -7.94
CA PHE A 57 -3.67 -2.73 -8.29
C PHE A 57 -4.30 -3.43 -9.54
N THR A 58 -4.72 -2.66 -10.55
CA THR A 58 -5.20 -3.21 -11.85
C THR A 58 -4.05 -3.58 -12.81
N ASP A 59 -2.88 -3.88 -12.29
CA ASP A 59 -1.69 -4.26 -13.05
C ASP A 59 -1.16 -5.63 -12.58
N PRO A 60 -0.18 -6.24 -13.28
CA PRO A 60 0.30 -7.57 -12.93
C PRO A 60 0.87 -7.70 -11.51
N SER A 61 1.23 -6.59 -10.86
CA SER A 61 1.66 -6.62 -9.46
C SER A 61 0.49 -6.83 -8.52
N GLY A 62 -0.71 -6.38 -8.89
CA GLY A 62 -1.96 -6.70 -8.19
C GLY A 62 -2.35 -8.16 -8.27
N ASP A 63 -2.18 -8.78 -9.45
CA ASP A 63 -2.45 -10.21 -9.64
C ASP A 63 -1.59 -11.05 -8.70
N ARG A 64 -0.28 -10.76 -8.66
CA ARG A 64 0.65 -11.42 -7.75
C ARG A 64 0.37 -11.11 -6.29
N LEU A 65 -0.04 -9.88 -5.97
CA LEU A 65 -0.40 -9.55 -4.59
C LEU A 65 -1.58 -10.41 -4.12
N ARG A 66 -2.62 -10.58 -4.94
CA ARG A 66 -3.75 -11.46 -4.62
C ARG A 66 -3.32 -12.91 -4.42
N GLU A 67 -2.40 -13.41 -5.25
CA GLU A 67 -1.79 -14.74 -5.08
C GLU A 67 -1.02 -14.88 -3.75
N TRP A 68 -0.26 -13.86 -3.36
CA TRP A 68 0.44 -13.83 -2.07
C TRP A 68 -0.53 -13.85 -0.91
N LEU A 69 -1.60 -13.06 -0.99
CA LEU A 69 -2.65 -12.98 0.03
C LEU A 69 -3.50 -14.26 0.09
N GLY A 70 -3.59 -15.01 -1.01
CA GLY A 70 -4.45 -16.18 -1.13
C GLY A 70 -5.94 -15.82 -1.27
N VAL A 71 -6.26 -14.67 -1.89
CA VAL A 71 -7.64 -14.17 -2.03
C VAL A 71 -8.02 -13.92 -3.49
N GLY A 72 -9.32 -14.01 -3.77
CA GLY A 72 -9.90 -13.69 -5.08
C GLY A 72 -9.99 -12.18 -5.36
N GLU A 73 -10.37 -11.84 -6.59
CA GLU A 73 -10.62 -10.45 -7.00
C GLU A 73 -11.80 -9.83 -6.22
N ASP A 74 -12.87 -10.61 -6.03
CA ASP A 74 -14.07 -10.25 -5.27
C ASP A 74 -13.73 -9.78 -3.86
N VAL A 75 -12.93 -10.56 -3.13
CA VAL A 75 -12.49 -10.23 -1.78
C VAL A 75 -11.51 -9.04 -1.77
N PHE A 76 -10.57 -9.00 -2.72
CA PHE A 76 -9.54 -7.97 -2.75
C PHE A 76 -10.11 -6.56 -2.99
N TYR A 77 -11.16 -6.47 -3.82
CA TYR A 77 -11.78 -5.20 -4.19
C TYR A 77 -13.08 -4.92 -3.45
N ASP A 78 -13.49 -5.79 -2.53
CA ASP A 78 -14.56 -5.48 -1.61
C ASP A 78 -14.03 -4.57 -0.49
N PRO A 79 -14.48 -3.30 -0.42
CA PRO A 79 -14.09 -2.41 0.66
C PRO A 79 -14.53 -2.93 2.02
N ALA A 80 -15.49 -3.86 2.14
CA ALA A 80 -15.82 -4.46 3.42
C ALA A 80 -14.65 -5.26 4.04
N HIS A 81 -13.80 -5.85 3.19
CA HIS A 81 -12.71 -6.73 3.61
C HIS A 81 -11.34 -6.03 3.60
N ILE A 82 -11.04 -5.25 2.57
CA ILE A 82 -9.71 -4.65 2.36
C ILE A 82 -9.83 -3.15 2.11
N ALA A 83 -9.05 -2.36 2.85
CA ALA A 83 -8.76 -0.96 2.53
C ALA A 83 -7.44 -0.87 1.76
N ILE A 84 -7.33 0.05 0.80
CA ILE A 84 -6.12 0.28 -0.01
C ILE A 84 -5.80 1.77 -0.03
N VAL A 85 -4.69 2.16 0.61
CA VAL A 85 -4.26 3.55 0.70
C VAL A 85 -2.76 3.65 0.39
N PRO A 86 -2.36 4.09 -0.81
CA PRO A 86 -0.95 4.28 -1.15
C PRO A 86 -0.35 5.52 -0.45
N MET A 87 0.97 5.62 -0.42
CA MET A 87 1.67 6.76 0.16
C MET A 87 1.51 8.05 -0.64
N GLY A 88 1.49 7.95 -1.97
CA GLY A 88 1.04 9.00 -2.88
C GLY A 88 -0.30 8.60 -3.48
N LEU A 89 -1.30 9.48 -3.44
CA LEU A 89 -2.64 9.14 -3.92
C LEU A 89 -2.76 9.23 -5.44
N CYS A 90 -1.92 10.03 -6.10
CA CYS A 90 -1.86 10.18 -7.55
C CYS A 90 -0.63 9.47 -8.13
N PHE A 91 -0.71 9.09 -9.40
CA PHE A 91 0.45 8.68 -10.18
C PHE A 91 1.46 9.84 -10.23
N PRO A 92 2.73 9.61 -9.84
CA PRO A 92 3.72 10.69 -9.75
C PRO A 92 4.44 10.97 -11.08
N GLY A 93 4.16 10.19 -12.13
CA GLY A 93 4.92 10.19 -13.38
C GLY A 93 6.04 9.13 -13.41
N LEU A 94 6.76 9.06 -14.51
CA LEU A 94 7.88 8.13 -14.72
C LEU A 94 9.23 8.85 -14.68
N ASP A 95 10.25 8.15 -14.21
CA ASP A 95 11.65 8.55 -14.41
C ASP A 95 12.11 8.27 -15.85
N ALA A 96 13.32 8.73 -16.19
CA ALA A 96 13.91 8.54 -17.52
C ALA A 96 14.11 7.07 -17.93
N LYS A 97 14.02 6.13 -16.99
CA LYS A 97 14.16 4.69 -17.20
C LYS A 97 12.81 3.97 -17.21
N GLY A 98 11.70 4.71 -17.12
CA GLY A 98 10.34 4.15 -17.09
C GLY A 98 9.98 3.47 -15.75
N GLY A 99 10.62 3.86 -14.64
CA GLY A 99 10.18 3.53 -13.30
C GLY A 99 9.26 4.61 -12.72
N ASP A 100 8.29 4.23 -11.90
CA ASP A 100 7.43 5.21 -11.22
C ASP A 100 8.26 6.11 -10.30
N LEU A 101 8.03 7.42 -10.39
CA LEU A 101 8.64 8.40 -9.50
C LEU A 101 8.22 8.16 -8.03
N PRO A 102 8.97 8.70 -7.05
CA PRO A 102 8.59 8.63 -5.64
C PRO A 102 7.18 9.19 -5.37
N PRO A 103 6.49 8.73 -4.32
CA PRO A 103 5.19 9.25 -3.95
C PRO A 103 5.30 10.73 -3.55
N ARG A 104 4.29 11.51 -3.93
CA ARG A 104 4.15 12.94 -3.62
C ARG A 104 4.05 13.14 -2.11
N LYS A 105 4.92 13.98 -1.52
CA LYS A 105 5.03 14.16 -0.06
C LYS A 105 3.83 14.90 0.51
N GLU A 106 3.29 15.85 -0.26
CA GLU A 106 2.11 16.63 0.06
C GLU A 106 0.87 15.74 0.30
N CYS A 107 0.76 14.58 -0.37
CA CYS A 107 -0.33 13.63 -0.14
C CYS A 107 -0.35 13.13 1.31
N ALA A 108 0.80 12.71 1.82
CA ALA A 108 0.90 12.17 3.17
C ALA A 108 0.59 13.23 4.23
N ARG A 109 1.14 14.45 4.04
CA ARG A 109 0.93 15.59 4.93
C ARG A 109 -0.54 15.98 5.07
N ILE A 110 -1.33 15.86 3.99
CA ILE A 110 -2.70 16.37 3.95
C ILE A 110 -3.74 15.32 4.28
N TRP A 111 -3.53 14.11 3.77
CA TRP A 111 -4.58 13.10 3.76
C TRP A 111 -4.38 12.00 4.77
N HIS A 112 -3.14 11.54 5.03
CA HIS A 112 -2.94 10.29 5.76
C HIS A 112 -3.46 10.32 7.19
N GLN A 113 -3.21 11.40 7.95
CA GLN A 113 -3.75 11.50 9.32
C GLN A 113 -5.28 11.40 9.30
N ARG A 114 -5.95 12.14 8.41
CA ARG A 114 -7.41 12.14 8.29
C ARG A 114 -7.95 10.78 7.85
N ILE A 115 -7.30 10.14 6.87
CA ILE A 115 -7.67 8.81 6.37
C ILE A 115 -7.55 7.76 7.48
N PHE A 116 -6.42 7.68 8.17
CA PHE A 116 -6.19 6.63 9.15
C PHE A 116 -6.99 6.87 10.44
N SER A 117 -7.31 8.11 10.80
CA SER A 117 -8.24 8.39 11.90
C SER A 117 -9.68 7.94 11.60
N GLU A 118 -10.10 7.83 10.34
CA GLU A 118 -11.41 7.28 9.94
C GLU A 118 -11.41 5.75 9.83
N MET A 119 -10.27 5.09 10.06
CA MET A 119 -10.13 3.63 9.98
C MET A 119 -9.52 3.02 11.26
N PRO A 120 -10.07 3.31 12.46
CA PRO A 120 -9.53 2.78 13.72
C PRO A 120 -9.70 1.27 13.88
N GLN A 121 -10.57 0.64 13.06
CA GLN A 121 -10.83 -0.80 13.08
C GLN A 121 -9.75 -1.64 12.37
N VAL A 122 -8.73 -1.02 11.77
CA VAL A 122 -7.66 -1.75 11.09
C VAL A 122 -6.83 -2.54 12.11
N GLU A 123 -6.71 -3.84 11.88
CA GLU A 123 -5.97 -4.79 12.72
C GLU A 123 -4.69 -5.31 12.06
N LEU A 124 -4.51 -5.08 10.75
CA LEU A 124 -3.30 -5.45 10.03
C LEU A 124 -2.99 -4.45 8.93
N VAL A 125 -1.76 -3.93 8.93
CA VAL A 125 -1.22 -3.12 7.82
C VAL A 125 -0.23 -3.94 7.01
N LEU A 126 -0.48 -4.06 5.71
CA LEU A 126 0.46 -4.62 4.74
C LEU A 126 1.26 -3.47 4.11
N ALA A 127 2.50 -3.28 4.57
CA ALA A 127 3.36 -2.19 4.14
C ALA A 127 4.26 -2.64 2.97
N ILE A 128 3.85 -2.30 1.75
CA ILE A 128 4.47 -2.76 0.51
C ILE A 128 5.52 -1.73 0.03
N GLY A 129 6.78 -2.14 0.08
CA GLY A 129 7.92 -1.34 -0.38
C GLY A 129 8.37 -0.27 0.61
N GLN A 130 9.52 0.35 0.31
CA GLN A 130 10.25 1.18 1.27
C GLN A 130 9.48 2.41 1.77
N TYR A 131 8.62 3.01 0.95
CA TYR A 131 7.88 4.22 1.33
C TYR A 131 6.81 3.92 2.38
N ALA A 132 6.01 2.86 2.15
CA ALA A 132 5.01 2.41 3.11
C ALA A 132 5.67 1.88 4.39
N GLN A 133 6.75 1.10 4.27
CA GLN A 133 7.50 0.62 5.43
C GLN A 133 8.08 1.78 6.26
N LYS A 134 8.64 2.81 5.60
CA LYS A 134 9.14 3.99 6.30
C LYS A 134 8.04 4.72 7.06
N TYR A 135 6.86 4.85 6.47
CA TYR A 135 5.73 5.52 7.10
C TYR A 135 5.22 4.75 8.32
N HIS A 136 4.88 3.46 8.14
CA HIS A 136 4.20 2.66 9.18
C HIS A 136 5.14 2.13 10.28
N LEU A 137 6.41 1.88 9.97
CA LEU A 137 7.38 1.36 10.94
C LEU A 137 8.26 2.45 11.55
N GLY A 138 8.39 3.61 10.89
CA GLY A 138 9.22 4.71 11.36
C GLY A 138 10.68 4.28 11.63
N ALA A 139 11.15 4.51 12.84
CA ALA A 139 12.49 4.13 13.29
C ALA A 139 12.67 2.62 13.52
N ARG A 140 11.59 1.84 13.62
CA ARG A 140 11.65 0.37 13.86
C ARG A 140 12.08 -0.42 12.62
N ARG A 141 11.95 0.16 11.42
CA ARG A 141 12.32 -0.53 10.16
C ARG A 141 13.80 -0.89 10.14
N GLY A 142 14.13 -1.97 9.43
CA GLY A 142 15.50 -2.35 9.18
C GLY A 142 16.27 -1.35 8.31
N LYS A 143 17.60 -1.53 8.23
CA LYS A 143 18.50 -0.67 7.43
C LYS A 143 18.20 -0.71 5.92
N SER A 144 17.58 -1.77 5.44
CA SER A 144 17.21 -1.97 4.03
C SER A 144 15.81 -2.60 3.91
N LEU A 145 15.27 -2.63 2.68
CA LEU A 145 14.03 -3.36 2.36
C LEU A 145 14.15 -4.82 2.81
N THR A 146 15.22 -5.51 2.40
CA THR A 146 15.46 -6.91 2.77
C THR A 146 15.49 -7.09 4.29
N ALA A 147 16.27 -6.26 5.01
CA ALA A 147 16.39 -6.39 6.45
C ALA A 147 15.05 -6.14 7.17
N THR A 148 14.23 -5.23 6.63
CA THR A 148 12.89 -4.98 7.16
C THR A 148 11.97 -6.18 6.92
N VAL A 149 11.94 -6.73 5.70
CA VAL A 149 11.09 -7.89 5.40
C VAL A 149 11.57 -9.14 6.15
N ALA A 150 12.87 -9.36 6.30
CA ALA A 150 13.42 -10.50 7.02
C ALA A 150 13.08 -10.49 8.52
N ASN A 151 12.87 -9.29 9.08
CA ASN A 151 12.56 -9.09 10.50
C ASN A 151 11.04 -8.98 10.76
N TRP A 152 10.21 -9.50 9.86
CA TRP A 152 8.76 -9.29 9.84
C TRP A 152 8.07 -9.67 11.14
N GLN A 153 8.52 -10.74 11.83
CA GLN A 153 7.93 -11.22 13.07
C GLN A 153 7.88 -10.12 14.14
N THR A 154 8.96 -9.33 14.26
CA THR A 154 9.06 -8.28 15.28
C THR A 154 8.01 -7.18 15.11
N TYR A 155 7.49 -6.98 13.89
CA TYR A 155 6.54 -5.91 13.58
C TYR A 155 5.08 -6.32 13.73
N ILE A 156 4.84 -7.61 13.96
CA ILE A 156 3.50 -8.19 14.15
C ILE A 156 3.31 -8.78 15.56
N GLU A 157 4.30 -8.61 16.43
CA GLU A 157 4.21 -9.00 17.84
C GLU A 157 3.11 -8.19 18.55
N PRO A 158 2.33 -8.84 19.44
CA PRO A 158 1.34 -8.14 20.25
C PRO A 158 1.95 -7.00 21.09
N GLY A 159 1.18 -5.96 21.37
CA GLY A 159 1.56 -4.87 22.28
C GLY A 159 2.34 -3.71 21.66
N GLN A 160 2.63 -3.74 20.35
CA GLN A 160 3.32 -2.65 19.63
C GLN A 160 2.39 -1.75 18.79
N GLY A 161 1.09 -1.77 19.08
CA GLY A 161 0.06 -1.12 18.26
C GLY A 161 -0.50 -2.05 17.19
N VAL A 162 -0.99 -1.48 16.09
CA VAL A 162 -1.50 -2.25 14.94
C VAL A 162 -0.34 -3.04 14.30
N PRO A 163 -0.44 -4.38 14.17
CA PRO A 163 0.52 -5.19 13.44
C PRO A 163 0.82 -4.65 12.04
N VAL A 164 2.11 -4.54 11.70
CA VAL A 164 2.56 -4.11 10.37
C VAL A 164 3.38 -5.23 9.74
N LEU A 165 2.89 -5.83 8.67
CA LEU A 165 3.63 -6.83 7.91
C LEU A 165 4.33 -6.17 6.72
N PRO A 166 5.67 -6.02 6.74
CA PRO A 166 6.41 -5.45 5.63
C PRO A 166 6.54 -6.45 4.48
N LEU A 167 6.23 -6.01 3.26
CA LEU A 167 6.37 -6.82 2.06
C LEU A 167 7.26 -6.11 1.02
N PRO A 168 8.02 -6.84 0.20
CA PRO A 168 8.62 -6.28 -1.01
C PRO A 168 7.51 -5.94 -2.03
N HIS A 169 7.84 -5.17 -3.06
CA HIS A 169 6.86 -4.91 -4.12
C HIS A 169 6.55 -6.20 -4.90
N PRO A 170 5.28 -6.53 -5.22
CA PRO A 170 4.90 -7.71 -6.00
C PRO A 170 5.21 -7.59 -7.51
N SER A 171 6.21 -6.80 -7.89
CA SER A 171 6.61 -6.65 -9.29
C SER A 171 7.46 -7.84 -9.74
N TRP A 172 7.32 -8.25 -11.00
CA TRP A 172 8.20 -9.21 -11.65
C TRP A 172 9.67 -8.78 -11.62
N ARG A 173 9.95 -7.47 -11.51
CA ARG A 173 11.31 -6.94 -11.31
C ARG A 173 11.97 -7.48 -10.04
N ASN A 174 11.19 -7.95 -9.05
CA ASN A 174 11.67 -8.55 -7.82
C ASN A 174 11.87 -10.08 -7.90
N ASN A 175 11.67 -10.73 -9.04
CA ASN A 175 11.86 -12.18 -9.17
C ASN A 175 13.27 -12.65 -8.76
N SER A 176 14.32 -11.88 -9.10
CA SER A 176 15.68 -12.22 -8.68
C SER A 176 15.87 -12.10 -7.16
N TRP A 177 15.18 -11.14 -6.53
CA TRP A 177 15.18 -11.00 -5.09
C TRP A 177 14.49 -12.19 -4.44
N LEU A 178 13.28 -12.55 -4.90
CA LEU A 178 12.51 -13.70 -4.38
C LEU A 178 13.32 -15.01 -4.44
N LYS A 179 13.96 -15.28 -5.59
CA LYS A 179 14.83 -16.47 -5.76
C LYS A 179 16.01 -16.52 -4.78
N LYS A 180 16.56 -15.36 -4.40
CA LYS A 180 17.68 -15.28 -3.44
C LYS A 180 17.20 -15.35 -1.98
N HIS A 181 15.92 -15.17 -1.73
CA HIS A 181 15.31 -15.01 -0.41
C HIS A 181 14.11 -15.96 -0.29
N ALA A 182 14.36 -17.27 -0.49
CA ALA A 182 13.32 -18.30 -0.50
C ALA A 182 12.44 -18.31 0.77
N TRP A 183 13.02 -17.92 1.91
CA TRP A 183 12.30 -17.69 3.18
C TRP A 183 11.10 -16.72 3.06
N PHE A 184 11.07 -15.85 2.06
CA PHE A 184 9.88 -15.03 1.81
C PHE A 184 8.68 -15.91 1.43
N GLU A 185 8.89 -16.85 0.50
CA GLU A 185 7.84 -17.77 0.07
C GLU A 185 7.59 -18.87 1.11
N ASP A 186 8.63 -19.34 1.79
CA ASP A 186 8.54 -20.45 2.75
C ASP A 186 7.99 -20.04 4.12
N ASP A 187 8.30 -18.81 4.59
CA ASP A 187 7.95 -18.35 5.94
C ASP A 187 6.95 -17.18 5.94
N VAL A 188 7.19 -16.15 5.12
CA VAL A 188 6.38 -14.91 5.15
C VAL A 188 5.01 -15.13 4.52
N LEU A 189 4.95 -15.76 3.34
CA LEU A 189 3.67 -15.95 2.63
C LEU A 189 2.69 -16.86 3.40
N PRO A 190 3.10 -17.99 4.00
CA PRO A 190 2.19 -18.79 4.81
C PRO A 190 1.64 -18.02 6.02
N ALA A 191 2.50 -17.27 6.72
CA ALA A 191 2.08 -16.43 7.84
C ALA A 191 1.15 -15.29 7.41
N LEU A 192 1.41 -14.67 6.25
CA LEU A 192 0.53 -13.67 5.64
C LEU A 192 -0.86 -14.26 5.38
N ARG A 193 -0.93 -15.39 4.67
CA ARG A 193 -2.20 -16.06 4.30
C ARG A 193 -3.01 -16.43 5.53
N GLN A 194 -2.37 -17.00 6.55
CA GLN A 194 -3.05 -17.35 7.80
C GLN A 194 -3.70 -16.13 8.47
N ARG A 195 -2.99 -15.00 8.51
CA ARG A 195 -3.50 -13.75 9.10
C ARG A 195 -4.61 -13.13 8.26
N VAL A 196 -4.46 -13.13 6.93
CA VAL A 196 -5.46 -12.62 5.99
C VAL A 196 -6.76 -13.40 6.11
N SER A 197 -6.72 -14.73 6.03
CA SER A 197 -7.93 -15.57 6.18
C SER A 197 -8.62 -15.32 7.52
N LYS A 198 -7.88 -15.29 8.64
CA LYS A 198 -8.47 -15.02 9.97
C LYS A 198 -9.21 -13.68 10.05
N LEU A 199 -8.76 -12.67 9.33
CA LEU A 199 -9.37 -11.32 9.35
C LEU A 199 -10.50 -11.14 8.34
N ILE A 200 -10.61 -12.05 7.36
CA ILE A 200 -11.66 -12.04 6.34
C ILE A 200 -12.82 -12.95 6.77
N ASP A 201 -12.52 -14.10 7.37
CA ASP A 201 -13.51 -15.12 7.73
C ASP A 201 -14.11 -14.92 9.14
N GLY A 202 -13.54 -14.02 9.95
CA GLY A 202 -13.92 -13.77 11.34
C GLY A 202 -14.50 -12.39 11.58
#